data_AF-A0A936KDT6-F1
#
_entry.id   AF-A0A936KDT6-F1
#
_cell.length_a   1.000
_cell.length_b   1.000
_cell.length_c   1.000
_cell.angle_alpha   90.00
_cell.angle_beta   90.00
_cell.angle_gamma   90.00
#
_symmetry.space_group_name_H-M   'P 1'
#
loop_
_entity.id
_entity.type
_entity.pdbx_description
1 polymer ?
#
loop_
_entity_poly.entity_id
_entity_poly.type
_entity_poly.pdbx_seq_one_letter_code
_entity_poly.pdbx_strand_id
1 'polypeptide(L)'
;MARFSQLPSGKWRAQVRRGGVCRAATFDTKRLAAAWAAEIEVQASQIAATGYAPLPKAVPLADLIDKYSEDTKPADKMKQATLAMWRRTLGNVKLSALSAMVLRDFIDRRTKEGAGGVTIAADLSFLSGLLKWGRRARHLDLPVALAMDARASLPYRGLNTRSVERNREPTDDELQRLFAYGESNP
;
A
#
# COMPACT_ATOMS: atom_id res chain seq x y z
N MET A 1 -11.34 -14.85 -27.37
CA MET A 1 -10.37 -14.60 -28.46
C MET A 1 -10.57 -13.18 -28.93
N ALA A 2 -9.47 -12.46 -29.13
CA ALA A 2 -9.47 -11.10 -29.64
C ALA A 2 -9.97 -11.05 -31.09
N ARG A 3 -10.80 -10.06 -31.40
CA ARG A 3 -11.25 -9.77 -32.77
C ARG A 3 -10.41 -8.63 -33.35
N PHE A 4 -9.92 -8.81 -34.57
CA PHE A 4 -9.18 -7.79 -35.31
C PHE A 4 -9.98 -7.35 -36.53
N SER A 5 -10.00 -6.04 -36.81
CA SER A 5 -10.65 -5.47 -37.98
C SER A 5 -9.84 -4.30 -38.52
N GLN A 6 -9.63 -4.23 -39.83
CA GLN A 6 -9.01 -3.08 -40.47
C GLN A 6 -10.07 -1.98 -40.68
N LEU A 7 -9.73 -0.74 -40.36
CA LEU A 7 -10.59 0.43 -40.54
C LEU A 7 -10.38 1.06 -41.92
N PRO A 8 -11.35 1.86 -42.43
CA PRO A 8 -11.19 2.60 -43.68
C PRO A 8 -9.94 3.51 -43.70
N SER A 9 -9.45 3.93 -42.53
CA SER A 9 -8.22 4.71 -42.36
C SER A 9 -6.93 3.89 -42.51
N GLY A 10 -7.01 2.59 -42.81
CA GLY A 10 -5.88 1.67 -42.89
C GLY A 10 -5.38 1.13 -41.53
N LYS A 11 -5.82 1.74 -40.42
CA LYS A 11 -5.47 1.33 -39.05
C LYS A 11 -6.14 0.02 -38.64
N TRP A 12 -5.53 -0.69 -37.70
CA TRP A 12 -5.98 -1.96 -37.15
C TRP A 12 -6.65 -1.77 -35.79
N ARG A 13 -7.92 -2.17 -35.69
CA ARG A 13 -8.65 -2.22 -34.42
C ARG A 13 -8.57 -3.62 -33.82
N ALA A 14 -8.21 -3.71 -32.56
CA ALA A 14 -8.30 -4.93 -31.74
C ALA A 14 -9.41 -4.78 -30.71
N GLN A 15 -10.20 -5.84 -30.51
CA GLN A 15 -11.28 -5.92 -29.52
C GLN A 15 -11.10 -7.18 -28.69
N VAL A 16 -10.93 -7.03 -27.37
CA VAL A 16 -10.83 -8.14 -26.42
C VAL A 16 -12.08 -8.17 -25.57
N ARG A 17 -12.74 -9.34 -25.53
CA ARG A 17 -13.91 -9.63 -24.69
C ARG A 17 -13.67 -10.95 -23.96
N ARG A 18 -13.33 -10.89 -22.66
CA ARG A 18 -13.06 -12.08 -21.82
C ARG A 18 -13.23 -11.70 -20.34
N GLY A 19 -13.78 -12.60 -19.53
CA GLY A 19 -13.79 -12.41 -18.07
C GLY A 19 -14.53 -11.17 -17.57
N GLY A 20 -15.61 -10.76 -18.26
CA GLY A 20 -16.33 -9.50 -17.96
C GLY A 20 -15.61 -8.22 -18.44
N VAL A 21 -14.39 -8.32 -18.97
CA VAL A 21 -13.63 -7.19 -19.50
C VAL A 21 -13.88 -7.04 -21.00
N CYS A 22 -14.38 -5.88 -21.41
CA CYS A 22 -14.51 -5.45 -22.80
C CYS A 22 -13.58 -4.26 -23.06
N ARG A 23 -12.51 -4.46 -23.84
CA ARG A 23 -11.58 -3.39 -24.24
C ARG A 23 -11.39 -3.38 -25.75
N ALA A 24 -11.26 -2.19 -26.32
CA ALA A 24 -10.94 -2.01 -27.72
C ALA A 24 -9.92 -0.89 -27.91
N ALA A 25 -8.96 -1.08 -28.81
CA ALA A 25 -7.97 -0.07 -29.16
C ALA A 25 -7.61 -0.16 -30.65
N THR A 26 -7.04 0.92 -31.18
CA THR A 26 -6.68 1.05 -32.60
C THR A 26 -5.19 1.34 -32.72
N PHE A 27 -4.52 0.69 -33.67
CA PHE A 27 -3.07 0.72 -33.87
C PHE A 27 -2.75 0.86 -35.36
N ASP A 28 -1.55 1.32 -35.69
CA ASP A 28 -1.17 1.51 -37.10
C ASP A 28 -0.87 0.17 -37.80
N THR A 29 -0.48 -0.88 -37.05
CA THR A 29 -0.20 -2.21 -37.61
C THR A 29 -0.94 -3.33 -36.90
N LYS A 30 -1.25 -4.41 -37.64
CA LYS A 30 -1.86 -5.63 -37.09
C LYS A 30 -1.00 -6.25 -35.98
N ARG A 31 0.32 -6.18 -36.12
CA ARG A 31 1.28 -6.71 -35.14
C ARG A 31 1.16 -6.01 -33.79
N LEU A 32 1.11 -4.67 -33.78
CA LEU A 32 0.90 -3.89 -32.56
C LEU A 32 -0.47 -4.20 -31.94
N ALA A 33 -1.51 -4.29 -32.77
CA ALA A 33 -2.85 -4.66 -32.33
C ALA A 33 -2.87 -6.05 -31.68
N ALA A 34 -2.19 -7.04 -32.25
CA ALA A 34 -2.09 -8.39 -31.73
C ALA A 34 -1.30 -8.46 -30.41
N ALA A 35 -0.17 -7.77 -30.32
CA ALA A 35 0.63 -7.70 -29.09
C ALA A 35 -0.18 -7.08 -27.93
N TRP A 36 -0.84 -5.95 -28.17
CA TRP A 36 -1.72 -5.33 -27.19
C TRP A 36 -2.88 -6.26 -26.79
N ALA A 37 -3.53 -6.91 -27.76
CA ALA A 37 -4.63 -7.81 -27.49
C ALA A 37 -4.21 -9.00 -26.61
N ALA A 38 -3.02 -9.56 -26.84
CA ALA A 38 -2.46 -10.64 -26.02
C ALA A 38 -2.25 -10.21 -24.57
N GLU A 39 -1.68 -9.01 -24.33
CA GLU A 39 -1.53 -8.46 -22.98
C GLU A 39 -2.88 -8.29 -22.26
N ILE A 40 -3.87 -7.73 -22.96
CA ILE A 40 -5.22 -7.56 -22.40
C ILE A 40 -5.91 -8.90 -22.16
N GLU A 41 -5.73 -9.89 -23.04
CA GLU A 41 -6.27 -11.24 -22.83
C GLU A 41 -5.67 -11.91 -21.60
N VAL A 42 -4.37 -11.75 -21.34
CA VAL A 42 -3.73 -12.24 -20.10
C VAL A 42 -4.33 -11.57 -18.86
N GLN A 43 -4.46 -10.24 -18.88
CA GLN A 43 -5.09 -9.50 -17.78
C GLN A 43 -6.54 -9.94 -17.55
N ALA A 44 -7.32 -10.08 -18.62
CA ALA A 44 -8.71 -10.50 -18.56
C ALA A 44 -8.87 -11.95 -18.08
N SER A 45 -7.95 -12.85 -18.44
CA SER A 45 -7.91 -14.21 -17.90
C SER A 45 -7.64 -14.22 -16.39
N GLN A 46 -6.71 -13.39 -15.90
CA GLN A 46 -6.44 -13.29 -14.47
C GLN A 46 -7.65 -12.73 -13.70
N ILE A 47 -8.28 -11.67 -14.22
CA ILE A 47 -9.51 -11.11 -13.63
C ILE A 47 -10.62 -12.17 -13.59
N ALA A 48 -10.78 -12.98 -14.65
CA ALA A 48 -11.75 -14.07 -14.66
C ALA A 48 -11.47 -15.14 -13.59
N ALA A 49 -10.19 -15.41 -13.31
CA ALA A 49 -9.78 -16.45 -12.37
C ALA A 49 -9.82 -15.98 -10.90
N THR A 50 -9.37 -14.75 -10.62
CA THR A 50 -9.20 -14.25 -9.24
C THR A 50 -10.23 -13.20 -8.84
N GLY A 51 -10.95 -12.61 -9.79
CA GLY A 51 -11.83 -11.47 -9.57
C GLY A 51 -11.12 -10.13 -9.39
N TYR A 52 -9.78 -10.10 -9.52
CA TYR A 52 -8.96 -8.91 -9.28
C TYR A 52 -8.05 -8.59 -10.46
N ALA A 53 -7.86 -7.30 -10.72
CA ALA A 53 -6.96 -6.80 -11.74
C ALA A 53 -5.49 -6.98 -11.31
N PRO A 54 -4.61 -7.43 -12.22
CA PRO A 54 -3.19 -7.51 -11.93
C PRO A 54 -2.61 -6.14 -11.57
N LEU A 55 -1.60 -6.15 -10.70
CA LEU A 55 -0.90 -4.93 -10.30
C LEU A 55 -0.15 -4.32 -11.49
N PRO A 56 -0.34 -3.04 -11.79
CA PRO A 56 0.45 -2.37 -12.82
C PRO A 56 1.95 -2.37 -12.45
N LYS A 57 2.82 -2.70 -13.43
CA LYS A 57 4.27 -2.81 -13.19
C LYS A 57 4.93 -1.50 -12.76
N ALA A 58 4.41 -0.36 -13.21
CA ALA A 58 5.03 0.95 -12.99
C ALA A 58 4.42 1.76 -11.84
N VAL A 59 3.28 1.32 -11.29
CA VAL A 59 2.54 2.13 -10.30
C VAL A 59 3.21 2.03 -8.92
N PRO A 60 3.65 3.16 -8.34
CA PRO A 60 4.20 3.21 -6.99
C PRO A 60 3.13 3.03 -5.91
N LEU A 61 3.56 2.63 -4.71
CA LEU A 61 2.70 2.58 -3.53
C LEU A 61 2.21 3.97 -3.13
N ALA A 62 2.96 5.02 -3.43
CA ALA A 62 2.55 6.41 -3.20
C ALA A 62 1.17 6.72 -3.80
N ASP A 63 0.90 6.27 -5.03
CA ASP A 63 -0.38 6.51 -5.70
C ASP A 63 -1.54 5.82 -4.96
N LEU A 64 -1.30 4.61 -4.43
CA LEU A 64 -2.30 3.90 -3.63
C LEU A 64 -2.56 4.62 -2.29
N ILE A 65 -1.50 5.13 -1.65
CA ILE A 65 -1.57 5.91 -0.41
C ILE A 65 -2.36 7.20 -0.63
N ASP A 66 -2.04 7.94 -1.70
CA ASP A 66 -2.69 9.21 -2.03
C ASP A 66 -4.19 8.97 -2.31
N LYS A 67 -4.53 7.95 -3.11
CA LYS A 67 -5.93 7.57 -3.37
C LYS A 67 -6.66 7.08 -2.12
N TYR A 68 -5.99 6.40 -1.20
CA TYR A 68 -6.59 5.98 0.07
C TYR A 68 -6.89 7.17 0.97
N SER A 69 -5.96 8.14 1.02
CA SER A 69 -6.13 9.37 1.80
C SER A 69 -7.27 10.24 1.26
N GLU A 70 -7.40 10.35 -0.06
CA GLU A 70 -8.50 11.07 -0.73
C GLU A 70 -9.87 10.46 -0.42
N ASP A 71 -9.98 9.13 -0.49
CA ASP A 71 -11.25 8.42 -0.29
C ASP A 71 -11.66 8.33 1.17
N THR A 72 -10.72 8.04 2.07
CA THR A 72 -11.05 7.81 3.49
C THR A 72 -11.05 9.07 4.33
N LYS A 73 -10.36 10.14 3.89
CA LYS A 73 -10.21 11.42 4.56
C LYS A 73 -10.01 11.26 6.07
N PRO A 74 -8.91 10.61 6.50
CA PRO A 74 -8.72 10.27 7.91
C PRO A 74 -8.69 11.53 8.76
N ALA A 75 -9.62 11.65 9.72
CA ALA A 75 -9.69 12.78 10.65
C ALA A 75 -8.59 12.75 11.72
N ASP A 76 -8.07 11.56 12.02
CA ASP A 76 -7.06 11.34 13.06
C ASP A 76 -5.66 11.75 12.59
N LYS A 77 -5.04 12.69 13.31
CA LYS A 77 -3.67 13.18 13.06
C LYS A 77 -2.65 12.05 13.04
N MET A 78 -2.83 11.03 13.87
CA MET A 78 -1.92 9.87 13.91
C MET A 78 -1.92 9.14 12.56
N LYS A 79 -3.11 8.86 12.01
CA LYS A 79 -3.24 8.19 10.70
C LYS A 79 -2.66 9.03 9.57
N GLN A 80 -2.89 10.34 9.57
CA GLN A 80 -2.30 11.25 8.59
C GLN A 80 -0.78 11.23 8.63
N ALA A 81 -0.19 11.28 9.83
CA ALA A 81 1.26 11.20 10.02
C ALA A 81 1.84 9.87 9.53
N THR A 82 1.15 8.75 9.80
CA THR A 82 1.55 7.42 9.32
C THR A 82 1.49 7.32 7.79
N LEU A 83 0.41 7.80 7.15
CA LEU A 83 0.30 7.81 5.68
C LEU A 83 1.42 8.66 5.05
N ALA A 84 1.70 9.84 5.61
CA ALA A 84 2.79 10.69 5.15
C ALA A 84 4.16 10.00 5.31
N MET A 85 4.37 9.29 6.42
CA MET A 85 5.59 8.52 6.66
C MET A 85 5.75 7.37 5.65
N TRP A 86 4.71 6.59 5.37
CA TRP A 86 4.78 5.56 4.32
C TRP A 86 5.03 6.15 2.96
N ARG A 87 4.40 7.30 2.64
CA ARG A 87 4.63 7.97 1.37
C ARG A 87 6.11 8.34 1.18
N ARG A 88 6.79 8.80 2.24
CA ARG A 88 8.23 9.10 2.20
C ARG A 88 9.11 7.84 2.16
N THR A 89 8.75 6.80 2.91
CA THR A 89 9.64 5.65 3.18
C THR A 89 9.41 4.46 2.25
N LEU A 90 8.17 4.26 1.79
CA LEU A 90 7.72 3.17 0.94
C LEU A 90 7.10 3.65 -0.38
N GLY A 91 6.87 4.96 -0.55
CA GLY A 91 6.15 5.51 -1.69
C GLY A 91 6.75 5.11 -3.04
N ASN A 92 8.08 5.05 -3.15
CA ASN A 92 8.77 4.69 -4.39
C ASN A 92 8.73 3.18 -4.71
N VAL A 93 8.27 2.34 -3.78
CA VAL A 93 8.14 0.90 -4.00
C VAL A 93 6.98 0.67 -4.96
N LYS A 94 7.25 0.04 -6.10
CA LYS A 94 6.21 -0.39 -7.05
C LYS A 94 5.26 -1.38 -6.37
N LEU A 95 3.96 -1.27 -6.62
CA LEU A 95 2.96 -2.19 -6.05
C LEU A 95 3.29 -3.66 -6.36
N SER A 96 3.74 -3.93 -7.58
CA SER A 96 4.18 -5.26 -8.02
C SER A 96 5.48 -5.78 -7.35
N ALA A 97 6.26 -4.90 -6.73
CA ALA A 97 7.51 -5.22 -6.04
C ALA A 97 7.36 -5.24 -4.51
N LEU A 98 6.17 -4.94 -3.98
CA LEU A 98 5.90 -4.97 -2.55
C LEU A 98 6.01 -6.42 -2.05
N SER A 99 6.98 -6.67 -1.17
CA SER A 99 7.36 -8.02 -0.75
C SER A 99 7.76 -8.07 0.72
N ALA A 100 7.99 -9.28 1.24
CA ALA A 100 8.38 -9.48 2.64
C ALA A 100 9.75 -8.85 2.92
N MET A 101 10.62 -8.79 1.91
CA MET A 101 11.93 -8.15 2.01
C MET A 101 11.80 -6.63 2.16
N VAL A 102 10.89 -5.99 1.41
CA VAL A 102 10.58 -4.56 1.58
C VAL A 102 10.06 -4.26 2.98
N LEU A 103 9.14 -5.10 3.50
CA LEU A 103 8.61 -4.90 4.85
C LEU A 103 9.65 -5.18 5.94
N ARG A 104 10.56 -6.14 5.72
CA ARG A 104 11.72 -6.32 6.58
C ARG A 104 12.57 -5.05 6.64
N ASP A 105 12.93 -4.48 5.50
CA ASP A 105 13.79 -3.29 5.46
C ASP A 105 13.09 -2.07 6.10
N PHE A 106 11.77 -1.99 5.95
CA PHE A 106 10.95 -1.02 6.66
C PHE A 106 11.02 -1.21 8.19
N ILE A 107 10.83 -2.43 8.69
CA ILE A 107 10.93 -2.75 10.12
C ILE A 107 12.32 -2.38 10.64
N ASP A 108 13.38 -2.81 9.96
CA ASP A 108 14.77 -2.55 10.37
C ASP A 108 15.06 -1.04 10.44
N ARG A 109 14.53 -0.25 9.50
CA ARG A 109 14.62 1.21 9.53
C ARG A 109 13.88 1.80 10.73
N ARG A 110 12.63 1.40 10.96
CA ARG A 110 11.83 1.91 12.09
C ARG A 110 12.47 1.59 13.43
N THR A 111 13.06 0.40 13.57
CA THR A 111 13.81 0.02 14.78
C THR A 111 15.05 0.89 14.96
N LYS A 112 15.81 1.19 13.90
CA LYS A 112 16.95 2.13 13.95
C LYS A 112 16.54 3.56 14.31
N GLU A 113 15.36 3.99 13.90
CA GLU A 113 14.75 5.28 14.27
C GLU A 113 14.24 5.30 15.73
N GLY A 114 14.39 4.21 16.49
CA GLY A 114 13.99 4.13 17.90
C GLY A 114 12.51 3.76 18.11
N ALA A 115 11.79 3.32 17.07
CA ALA A 115 10.42 2.89 17.23
C ALA A 115 10.34 1.54 17.96
N GLY A 116 9.54 1.47 19.02
CA GLY A 116 9.27 0.23 19.75
C GLY A 116 8.39 -0.74 18.95
N GLY A 117 8.41 -2.02 19.33
CA GLY A 117 7.65 -3.07 18.65
C GLY A 117 6.14 -2.83 18.61
N VAL A 118 5.57 -2.16 19.63
CA VAL A 118 4.14 -1.74 19.65
C VAL A 118 3.84 -0.78 18.50
N THR A 119 4.68 0.23 18.28
CA THR A 119 4.51 1.23 17.22
C THR A 119 4.66 0.59 15.84
N ILE A 120 5.69 -0.23 15.64
CA ILE A 120 5.91 -0.94 14.37
C ILE A 120 4.74 -1.90 14.07
N ALA A 121 4.22 -2.59 15.08
CA ALA A 121 3.05 -3.45 14.92
C ALA A 121 1.79 -2.65 14.54
N ALA A 122 1.62 -1.44 15.05
CA ALA A 122 0.53 -0.54 14.65
C ALA A 122 0.70 -0.07 13.19
N ASP A 123 1.91 0.36 12.80
CA ASP A 123 2.23 0.72 11.42
C ASP A 123 1.85 -0.44 10.45
N LEU A 124 2.26 -1.68 10.74
CA LEU A 124 1.94 -2.84 9.91
C LEU A 124 0.43 -3.18 9.90
N SER A 125 -0.27 -2.93 11.02
CA SER A 125 -1.72 -3.14 11.11
C SER A 125 -2.48 -2.18 10.21
N PHE A 126 -2.09 -0.90 10.21
CA PHE A 126 -2.68 0.09 9.32
C PHE A 126 -2.33 -0.20 7.85
N LEU A 127 -1.10 -0.66 7.57
CA LEU A 127 -0.71 -1.03 6.21
C LEU A 127 -1.55 -2.20 5.68
N SER A 128 -1.89 -3.19 6.52
CA SER A 128 -2.85 -4.24 6.14
C SER A 128 -4.23 -3.66 5.80
N GLY A 129 -4.68 -2.64 6.53
CA GLY A 129 -5.91 -1.90 6.20
C GLY A 129 -5.87 -1.27 4.82
N LEU A 130 -4.77 -0.58 4.47
CA LEU A 130 -4.55 0.01 3.15
C LEU A 130 -4.61 -1.05 2.03
N LEU A 131 -3.89 -2.17 2.21
CA LEU A 131 -3.87 -3.24 1.20
C LEU A 131 -5.23 -3.90 1.02
N LYS A 132 -5.97 -4.13 2.13
CA LYS A 132 -7.34 -4.66 2.09
C LYS A 132 -8.29 -3.70 1.37
N TRP A 133 -8.18 -2.40 1.62
CA TRP A 133 -8.95 -1.39 0.91
C TRP A 133 -8.61 -1.39 -0.58
N GLY A 134 -7.33 -1.39 -0.96
CA GLY A 134 -6.94 -1.42 -2.37
C GLY A 134 -7.45 -2.68 -3.09
N ARG A 135 -7.46 -3.83 -2.40
CA ARG A 135 -8.01 -5.06 -2.97
C ARG A 135 -9.51 -5.01 -3.13
N ARG A 136 -10.25 -4.54 -2.12
CA ARG A 136 -11.72 -4.60 -2.11
C ARG A 136 -12.38 -3.43 -2.83
N ALA A 137 -11.89 -2.22 -2.65
CA ALA A 137 -12.47 -1.00 -3.22
C ALA A 137 -11.91 -0.67 -4.62
N ARG A 138 -10.64 -1.02 -4.90
CA ARG A 138 -10.02 -0.78 -6.21
C ARG A 138 -9.85 -2.04 -7.06
N HIS A 139 -10.30 -3.19 -6.57
CA HIS A 139 -10.22 -4.48 -7.25
C HIS A 139 -8.82 -4.84 -7.75
N LEU A 140 -7.77 -4.43 -7.02
CA LEU A 140 -6.38 -4.75 -7.34
C LEU A 140 -5.94 -6.03 -6.63
N ASP A 141 -5.16 -6.87 -7.31
CA ASP A 141 -4.64 -8.13 -6.76
C ASP A 141 -3.47 -7.89 -5.78
N LEU A 142 -3.77 -7.23 -4.66
CA LEU A 142 -2.79 -6.85 -3.65
C LEU A 142 -2.53 -8.01 -2.64
N PRO A 143 -1.29 -8.12 -2.14
CA PRO A 143 -0.91 -9.16 -1.17
C PRO A 143 -1.37 -8.79 0.25
N VAL A 144 -2.67 -8.97 0.53
CA VAL A 144 -3.29 -8.50 1.79
C VAL A 144 -2.75 -9.15 3.08
N ALA A 145 -2.16 -10.35 2.97
CA ALA A 145 -1.54 -11.06 4.09
C ALA A 145 -0.17 -10.48 4.46
N LEU A 146 0.52 -9.85 3.51
CA LEU A 146 1.93 -9.48 3.62
C LEU A 146 2.27 -8.67 4.88
N ALA A 147 1.46 -7.65 5.17
CA ALA A 147 1.68 -6.80 6.34
C ALA A 147 1.35 -7.52 7.67
N MET A 148 0.41 -8.46 7.66
CA MET A 148 0.08 -9.28 8.84
C MET A 148 1.15 -10.33 9.11
N ASP A 149 1.69 -10.94 8.07
CA ASP A 149 2.81 -11.88 8.20
C ASP A 149 4.06 -11.16 8.73
N ALA A 150 4.35 -9.96 8.21
CA ALA A 150 5.44 -9.12 8.72
C ALA A 150 5.21 -8.75 10.19
N ARG A 151 3.97 -8.44 10.60
CA ARG A 151 3.62 -8.16 11.99
C ARG A 151 3.81 -9.39 12.88
N ALA A 152 3.37 -10.56 12.43
CA ALA A 152 3.57 -11.83 13.14
C ALA A 152 5.05 -12.20 13.26
N SER A 153 5.92 -11.67 12.39
CA SER A 153 7.36 -11.90 12.45
C SER A 153 8.10 -11.09 13.52
N LEU A 154 7.48 -10.05 14.11
CA LEU A 154 8.14 -9.12 15.03
C LEU A 154 8.74 -9.80 16.29
N PRO A 155 8.07 -10.77 16.95
CA PRO A 155 8.65 -11.46 18.11
C PRO A 155 9.94 -12.22 17.78
N TYR A 156 10.04 -12.79 16.58
CA TYR A 156 11.25 -13.49 16.13
C TYR A 156 12.44 -12.55 15.90
N ARG A 157 12.20 -11.23 15.92
CA ARG A 157 13.22 -10.18 15.85
C ARG A 157 13.53 -9.58 17.22
N GLY A 158 13.00 -10.14 18.30
CA GLY A 158 13.14 -9.60 19.65
C GLY A 158 12.30 -8.35 19.92
N LEU A 159 11.36 -8.00 19.04
CA LEU A 159 10.49 -6.84 19.21
C LEU A 159 9.23 -7.21 19.99
N ASN A 160 9.09 -6.66 21.21
CA ASN A 160 7.86 -6.81 21.99
C ASN A 160 6.75 -5.92 21.44
N THR A 161 5.62 -6.54 21.06
CA THR A 161 4.45 -5.85 20.51
C THR A 161 3.37 -5.57 21.56
N ARG A 162 3.57 -5.95 22.82
CA ARG A 162 2.66 -5.63 23.93
C ARG A 162 3.07 -4.30 24.56
N SER A 163 2.08 -3.43 24.77
CA SER A 163 2.30 -2.22 25.54
C SER A 163 2.55 -2.58 26.99
N VAL A 164 3.49 -1.87 27.61
CA VAL A 164 3.68 -1.89 29.06
C VAL A 164 3.09 -0.59 29.57
N GLU A 165 2.15 -0.70 30.51
CA GLU A 165 1.59 0.45 31.19
C GLU A 165 2.69 1.17 31.99
N ARG A 166 2.75 2.49 31.86
CA ARG A 166 3.73 3.29 32.58
C ARG A 166 3.12 3.64 33.93
N ASN A 167 3.69 3.10 35.00
CA ASN A 167 3.20 3.30 36.37
C ASN A 167 4.00 4.34 37.16
N ARG A 168 4.90 5.09 36.50
CA ARG A 168 5.69 6.12 37.17
C ARG A 168 4.86 7.40 37.28
N GLU A 169 4.55 7.79 38.49
CA GLU A 169 3.99 9.09 38.81
C GLU A 169 5.10 10.04 39.29
N PRO A 170 5.02 11.35 38.97
CA PRO A 170 5.92 12.34 39.54
C PRO A 170 5.81 12.38 41.06
N THR A 171 6.95 12.52 41.74
CA THR A 171 6.98 12.79 43.18
C THR A 171 6.58 14.25 43.48
N ASP A 172 6.18 14.53 44.72
CA ASP A 172 5.82 15.89 45.15
C ASP A 172 6.97 16.90 44.93
N ASP A 173 8.22 16.49 45.18
CA ASP A 173 9.41 17.31 44.95
C ASP A 173 9.67 17.57 43.45
N GLU A 174 9.29 16.65 42.56
CA GLU A 174 9.34 16.86 41.11
C GLU A 174 8.25 17.84 40.66
N LEU A 175 7.05 17.73 41.23
CA LEU A 175 5.94 18.64 40.93
C LEU A 175 6.24 20.07 41.39
N GLN A 176 6.78 20.25 42.60
CA GLN A 176 7.17 21.58 43.11
C GLN A 176 8.20 22.25 42.20
N ARG A 177 9.19 21.49 41.72
CA ARG A 177 10.19 22.01 40.76
C ARG A 177 9.58 22.40 39.42
N LEU A 178 8.61 21.62 38.93
CA LEU A 178 7.90 21.95 37.68
C LEU A 178 7.04 23.22 37.83
N PHE A 179 6.37 23.40 38.96
CA PHE A 179 5.57 24.60 39.23
C PHE A 179 6.43 25.84 39.37
N ALA A 180 7.50 25.78 40.18
CA ALA A 180 8.43 26.90 40.34
C ALA A 180 9.09 27.31 39.01
N TYR A 181 9.43 26.33 38.15
CA TYR A 181 9.94 26.61 36.81
C TYR A 181 8.91 27.37 35.96
N GLY A 182 7.65 26.93 35.96
CA GLY A 182 6.56 27.59 35.22
C GLY A 182 6.29 29.03 35.67
N GLU A 183 6.40 29.31 36.97
CA GLU A 183 6.23 30.67 37.51
C GLU A 183 7.40 31.61 37.13
N SER A 184 8.62 31.07 37.04
CA SER A 184 9.82 31.84 36.69
C SER A 184 9.97 32.14 35.19
N ASN A 185 9.27 31.40 34.33
CA ASN A 185 9.30 31.54 32.86
C ASN A 185 7.86 31.68 32.29
N PRO A 186 7.26 32.88 32.35
CA PRO A 186 5.92 33.17 31.84
C PRO A 186 5.81 33.15 30.30
#